data_AF-O95407-F1
#
_entry.id   AF-O95407-F1
#
_cell.length_a   1.000
_cell.length_b   1.000
_cell.length_c   1.000
_cell.angle_alpha   90.00
_cell.angle_beta   90.00
_cell.angle_gamma   90.00
#
_symmetry.space_group_name_H-M   'P 1'
#
loop_
_entity.id
_entity.type
_entity.pdbx_description
1 polymer ?
#
loop_
_entity_poly.entity_id
_entity_poly.type
_entity_poly.pdbx_seq_one_letter_code
_entity_poly.pdbx_strand_id
1 'polypeptide(L)'
;MRALEGPGLSLLCLVLALPALLPVPAVRGVAETPTYPWRDAETGERLVCAQCPPGTFVQRPCRRDSPTTCGPCPPRHYTQFWNYLERCRYCNVLCGEREEEARACHATHNRACRCRTGFFAHAGFCLEHASCPPGAGVIAPGTPSQNTQCQPCPPGTFSASSSSSEQCQPHRNCTALGLALNVPGSSSHDTLCTSCTGFPLSTRVPGAEECERAVIDFVAFQDISIKRLQRLLQALEAPEGWGPTPRAGRAALQLKLRRRLTELLGAQDGALLVRLLQALRVARMPGLERSVRERFLPVH
;
A
#
# COMPACT_ATOMS: atom_id res chain seq x y z
N MET A 1 45.02 -42.45 23.82
CA MET A 1 45.35 -41.04 23.49
C MET A 1 45.22 -40.21 24.75
N ARG A 2 46.35 -39.99 25.43
CA ARG A 2 46.52 -39.12 26.60
C ARG A 2 47.89 -38.44 26.45
N ALA A 3 47.92 -37.18 26.88
CA ALA A 3 49.06 -36.34 27.26
C ALA A 3 49.89 -35.67 26.15
N LEU A 4 50.46 -34.52 26.57
CA LEU A 4 51.34 -33.52 25.92
C LEU A 4 50.56 -32.34 25.29
N GLU A 5 50.83 -31.06 25.55
CA GLU A 5 51.87 -30.31 26.31
C GLU A 5 51.43 -28.82 26.36
N GLY A 6 51.99 -28.04 27.30
CA GLY A 6 51.79 -26.58 27.45
C GLY A 6 52.41 -25.74 26.31
N PRO A 7 52.37 -24.38 26.34
CA PRO A 7 52.85 -23.50 27.43
C PRO A 7 51.83 -22.37 27.78
N GLY A 8 51.91 -21.56 28.83
CA GLY A 8 53.07 -21.03 29.55
C GLY A 8 53.35 -19.59 29.10
N LEU A 9 52.58 -18.60 29.56
CA LEU A 9 52.99 -17.19 29.50
C LEU A 9 52.37 -16.40 30.67
N SER A 10 53.20 -16.24 31.69
CA SER A 10 53.10 -15.29 32.78
C SER A 10 52.99 -13.86 32.25
N LEU A 11 51.97 -13.13 32.67
CA LEU A 11 51.98 -11.68 32.63
C LEU A 11 51.72 -11.16 34.04
N LEU A 12 52.71 -10.43 34.54
CA LEU A 12 52.82 -9.98 35.92
C LEU A 12 51.64 -9.11 36.34
N CYS A 13 51.20 -9.33 37.59
CA CYS A 13 50.35 -8.47 38.39
C CYS A 13 50.88 -7.03 38.45
N LEU A 14 50.32 -6.14 37.62
CA LEU A 14 50.36 -4.70 37.87
C LEU A 14 49.13 -4.35 38.71
N VAL A 15 49.36 -4.30 40.02
CA VAL A 15 48.44 -3.76 41.02
C VAL A 15 48.36 -2.25 40.80
N LEU A 16 47.50 -1.81 39.87
CA LEU A 16 47.13 -0.41 39.72
C LEU A 16 46.02 -0.12 40.73
N ALA A 17 46.37 0.67 41.74
CA ALA A 17 45.45 1.20 42.74
C ALA A 17 44.26 1.88 42.04
N LEU A 18 43.05 1.31 42.19
CA LEU A 18 41.82 2.00 41.80
C LEU A 18 41.62 3.20 42.74
N PRO A 19 41.63 4.45 42.25
CA PRO A 19 41.22 5.57 43.07
C PRO A 19 39.76 5.39 43.44
N ALA A 20 39.48 5.46 44.75
CA ALA A 20 38.14 5.39 45.30
C ALA A 20 37.23 6.43 44.62
N LEU A 21 36.29 5.94 43.80
CA LEU A 21 35.19 6.73 43.26
C LEU A 21 34.31 7.18 44.43
N LEU A 22 34.51 8.41 44.89
CA LEU A 22 33.62 9.08 45.82
C LEU A 22 32.23 9.21 45.15
N PRO A 23 31.15 8.73 45.79
CA PRO A 23 29.81 8.84 45.23
C PRO A 23 29.41 10.31 45.18
N VAL A 24 29.23 10.83 43.96
CA VAL A 24 28.68 12.16 43.71
C VAL A 24 27.24 12.15 44.25
N PRO A 25 26.88 12.97 45.25
CA PRO A 25 25.51 13.03 45.73
C PRO A 25 24.63 13.51 44.58
N ALA A 26 23.67 12.67 44.19
CA ALA A 26 22.63 13.05 43.26
C ALA A 26 21.86 14.23 43.86
N VAL A 27 22.20 15.45 43.41
CA VAL A 27 21.41 16.65 43.68
C VAL A 27 20.05 16.38 43.04
N ARG A 28 19.08 15.99 43.88
CA ARG A 28 17.66 16.00 43.52
C ARG A 28 17.32 17.46 43.25
N GLY A 29 17.42 17.87 41.98
CA GLY A 29 16.84 19.12 41.54
C GLY A 29 15.35 19.08 41.84
N VAL A 30 14.93 19.79 42.89
CA VAL A 30 13.51 20.08 43.10
C VAL A 30 13.11 20.92 41.90
N ALA A 31 12.30 20.36 41.00
CA ALA A 31 11.79 21.11 39.86
C ALA A 31 10.98 22.29 40.39
N GLU A 32 11.56 23.49 40.32
CA GLU A 32 10.95 24.70 40.84
C GLU A 32 9.68 25.01 40.01
N THR A 33 8.55 25.19 40.70
CA THR A 33 7.26 25.40 40.03
C THR A 33 7.27 26.76 39.33
N PRO A 34 6.96 26.85 38.02
CA PRO A 34 6.93 28.12 37.31
C PRO A 34 5.98 29.12 37.99
N THR A 35 6.36 30.39 38.01
CA THR A 35 5.58 31.46 38.64
C THR A 35 5.13 32.51 37.63
N TYR A 36 4.22 33.40 38.03
CA TYR A 36 3.77 34.54 37.23
C TYR A 36 3.43 35.74 38.14
N PRO A 37 3.57 36.98 37.66
CA PRO A 37 3.16 38.16 38.42
C PRO A 37 1.64 38.27 38.46
N TRP A 38 1.09 38.55 39.64
CA TRP A 38 -0.34 38.75 39.86
C TRP A 38 -0.57 40.03 40.68
N ARG A 39 -1.72 40.67 40.51
CA ARG A 39 -2.13 41.77 41.38
C ARG A 39 -3.36 41.33 42.16
N ASP A 40 -3.26 41.32 43.48
CA ASP A 40 -4.40 40.99 44.34
C ASP A 40 -5.51 42.02 44.12
N ALA A 41 -6.71 41.54 43.79
CA ALA A 41 -7.84 42.40 43.43
C ALA A 41 -8.44 43.15 44.63
N GLU A 42 -8.23 42.66 45.85
CA GLU A 42 -8.75 43.27 47.08
C GLU A 42 -7.77 44.27 47.68
N THR A 43 -6.48 43.93 47.74
CA THR A 43 -5.45 44.79 48.36
C THR A 43 -4.71 45.67 47.36
N GLY A 44 -4.77 45.33 46.07
CA GLY A 44 -3.98 45.97 45.01
C GLY A 44 -2.49 45.59 45.03
N GLU A 45 -2.05 44.70 45.91
CA GLU A 45 -0.66 44.30 46.05
C GLU A 45 -0.13 43.50 44.84
N ARG A 46 1.13 43.70 44.46
CA ARG A 46 1.81 42.88 43.44
C ARG A 46 2.44 41.65 44.08
N LEU A 47 1.97 40.48 43.71
CA LEU A 47 2.43 39.18 44.19
C LEU A 47 3.11 38.38 43.06
N VAL A 48 3.86 37.35 43.44
CA VAL A 48 4.39 36.33 42.52
C VAL A 48 3.73 35.00 42.89
N CYS A 49 2.82 34.54 42.02
CA CYS A 49 2.02 33.34 42.27
C CYS A 49 2.60 32.13 41.51
N ALA A 50 2.43 30.93 42.06
CA ALA A 50 2.72 29.68 41.35
C ALA A 50 1.71 29.44 40.22
N GLN A 51 2.19 28.93 39.08
CA GLN A 51 1.35 28.49 37.97
C GLN A 51 0.69 27.14 38.28
N CYS A 52 -0.43 26.88 37.61
CA CYS A 52 -1.14 25.62 37.67
C CYS A 52 -0.60 24.64 36.61
N PRO A 53 -0.43 23.35 36.96
CA PRO A 53 0.09 22.35 36.03
C PRO A 53 -0.89 22.05 34.88
N PRO A 54 -0.42 21.39 33.79
CA PRO A 54 -1.30 20.84 32.75
C PRO A 54 -2.42 19.97 33.35
N GLY A 55 -3.63 20.05 32.80
CA GLY A 55 -4.80 19.38 33.39
C GLY A 55 -5.57 20.21 34.40
N THR A 56 -5.05 21.40 34.76
CA THR A 56 -5.66 22.27 35.77
C THR A 56 -5.67 23.74 35.33
N PHE A 57 -6.44 24.55 36.05
CA PHE A 57 -6.57 26.00 35.90
C PHE A 57 -6.53 26.68 37.27
N VAL A 58 -6.32 28.00 37.30
CA VAL A 58 -6.35 28.81 38.52
C VAL A 58 -7.81 28.91 39.00
N GLN A 59 -8.17 28.08 39.98
CA GLN A 59 -9.47 28.15 40.63
C GLN A 59 -9.55 29.35 41.59
N ARG A 60 -8.43 29.65 42.26
CA ARG A 60 -8.27 30.84 43.07
C ARG A 60 -6.83 31.38 42.94
N PRO A 61 -6.64 32.66 42.60
CA PRO A 61 -5.33 33.28 42.62
C PRO A 61 -4.68 33.24 44.00
N CYS A 62 -3.35 33.33 44.06
CA CYS A 62 -2.66 33.44 45.34
C CYS A 62 -2.96 34.79 46.00
N ARG A 63 -2.91 34.79 47.34
CA ARG A 63 -2.93 35.98 48.19
C ARG A 63 -1.64 36.00 49.01
N ARG A 64 -1.40 37.08 49.75
CA ARG A 64 -0.25 37.17 50.67
C ARG A 64 -0.12 35.93 51.59
N ASP A 65 -1.25 35.42 52.06
CA ASP A 65 -1.30 34.39 53.09
C ASP A 65 -1.75 33.01 52.56
N SER A 66 -2.00 32.88 51.25
CA SER A 66 -2.48 31.63 50.65
C SER A 66 -1.92 31.39 49.24
N PRO A 67 -1.47 30.16 48.92
CA PRO A 67 -0.91 29.85 47.61
C PRO A 67 -2.01 29.79 46.53
N THR A 68 -1.60 29.80 45.26
CA THR A 68 -2.51 29.55 44.13
C THR A 68 -3.23 28.23 44.34
N THR A 69 -4.57 28.25 44.26
CA THR A 69 -5.38 27.02 44.28
C THR A 69 -5.71 26.61 42.85
N CYS A 70 -5.28 25.41 42.47
CA CYS A 70 -5.51 24.85 41.13
C CYS A 70 -6.68 23.87 41.14
N GLY A 71 -7.58 24.00 40.17
CA GLY A 71 -8.73 23.11 39.97
C GLY A 71 -8.57 22.25 38.70
N PRO A 72 -9.09 21.01 38.66
CA PRO A 72 -9.01 20.15 37.48
C PRO A 72 -9.87 20.66 36.33
N CYS A 73 -9.44 20.41 35.10
CA CYS A 73 -10.25 20.74 33.93
C CYS A 73 -11.55 19.90 33.91
N PRO A 74 -12.71 20.53 33.64
CA PRO A 74 -13.96 19.80 33.46
C PRO A 74 -13.94 18.95 32.17
N PRO A 75 -14.89 18.01 32.01
CA PRO A 75 -15.00 17.23 30.78
C PRO A 75 -15.04 18.11 29.52
N ARG A 76 -14.44 17.63 28.42
CA ARG A 76 -14.30 18.35 27.14
C ARG A 76 -13.42 19.63 27.19
N HIS A 77 -12.63 19.81 28.24
CA HIS A 77 -11.69 20.93 28.38
C HIS A 77 -10.28 20.47 28.74
N TYR A 78 -9.28 21.30 28.45
CA TYR A 78 -7.88 20.98 28.67
C TYR A 78 -6.98 22.20 28.95
N THR A 79 -5.82 21.94 29.57
CA THR A 79 -4.64 22.82 29.60
C THR A 79 -3.40 21.97 29.36
N GLN A 80 -2.58 22.33 28.37
CA GLN A 80 -1.42 21.52 27.95
C GLN A 80 -0.11 21.92 28.63
N PHE A 81 -0.03 23.15 29.13
CA PHE A 81 1.18 23.71 29.71
C PHE A 81 0.89 24.23 31.12
N TRP A 82 1.97 24.48 31.87
CA TRP A 82 1.90 25.32 33.06
C TRP A 82 1.24 26.65 32.70
N ASN A 83 0.27 27.06 33.49
CA ASN A 83 -0.62 28.14 33.11
C ASN A 83 -1.10 28.96 34.30
N TYR A 84 -1.58 30.16 33.99
CA TYR A 84 -2.22 31.10 34.90
C TYR A 84 -3.66 31.39 34.45
N LEU A 85 -4.28 30.46 33.71
CA LEU A 85 -5.60 30.65 33.14
C LEU A 85 -6.67 30.47 34.23
N GLU A 86 -7.68 31.34 34.23
CA GLU A 86 -8.84 31.24 35.14
C GLU A 86 -9.86 30.16 34.71
N ARG A 87 -9.65 29.54 33.54
CA ARG A 87 -10.46 28.43 33.03
C ARG A 87 -9.66 27.58 32.05
N CYS A 88 -9.99 26.30 31.96
CA CYS A 88 -9.44 25.43 30.93
C CYS A 88 -9.99 25.77 29.53
N ARG A 89 -9.23 25.45 28.48
CA ARG A 89 -9.64 25.64 27.09
C ARG A 89 -10.58 24.55 26.65
N TYR A 90 -11.62 24.87 25.89
CA TYR A 90 -12.49 23.86 25.29
C TYR A 90 -11.73 23.06 24.22
N CYS A 91 -11.97 21.75 24.16
CA CYS A 91 -11.46 20.90 23.09
C CYS A 91 -12.16 21.22 21.76
N ASN A 92 -11.68 22.27 21.08
CA ASN A 92 -12.29 22.87 19.90
C ASN A 92 -12.08 22.07 18.60
N VAL A 93 -11.17 21.09 18.59
CA VAL A 93 -11.01 20.20 17.44
C VAL A 93 -12.14 19.17 17.46
N LEU A 94 -12.94 19.15 16.39
CA LEU A 94 -13.98 18.17 16.12
C LEU A 94 -13.58 17.40 14.85
N CYS A 95 -13.63 16.07 14.90
CA CYS A 95 -13.24 15.26 13.74
C CYS A 95 -14.36 15.28 12.69
N GLY A 96 -13.96 15.59 11.46
CA GLY A 96 -14.85 15.76 10.31
C GLY A 96 -15.20 14.45 9.61
N GLU A 97 -15.64 14.57 8.36
CA GLU A 97 -15.95 13.41 7.53
C GLU A 97 -14.71 12.58 7.22
N ARG A 98 -14.85 11.25 7.28
CA ARG A 98 -13.76 10.27 7.05
C ARG A 98 -12.56 10.43 8.01
N GLU A 99 -12.71 11.19 9.09
CA GLU A 99 -11.77 11.26 10.19
C GLU A 99 -12.21 10.39 11.36
N GLU A 100 -11.25 10.13 12.24
CA GLU A 100 -11.43 9.49 13.54
C GLU A 100 -10.54 10.18 14.58
N GLU A 101 -10.88 10.02 15.86
CA GLU A 101 -10.06 10.53 16.95
C GLU A 101 -8.77 9.71 17.05
N ALA A 102 -7.66 10.29 16.57
CA ALA A 102 -6.33 9.75 16.82
C ALA A 102 -6.00 9.81 18.32
N ARG A 103 -6.45 10.89 18.97
CA ARG A 103 -6.39 11.10 20.41
C ARG A 103 -7.68 11.79 20.85
N ALA A 104 -8.36 11.18 21.81
CA ALA A 104 -9.52 11.78 22.44
C ALA A 104 -9.16 13.05 23.21
N CYS A 105 -10.16 13.91 23.44
CA CYS A 105 -9.99 15.06 24.32
C CYS A 105 -9.67 14.59 25.75
N HIS A 106 -8.67 15.19 26.37
CA HIS A 106 -8.24 14.88 27.73
C HIS A 106 -7.90 16.16 28.50
N ALA A 107 -7.91 16.13 29.83
CA ALA A 107 -7.62 17.32 30.65
C ALA A 107 -6.27 17.98 30.31
N THR A 108 -5.29 17.22 29.82
CA THR A 108 -3.94 17.71 29.52
C THR A 108 -3.69 18.03 28.03
N HIS A 109 -4.62 17.73 27.14
CA HIS A 109 -4.41 17.96 25.71
C HIS A 109 -5.71 18.02 24.91
N ASN A 110 -5.67 18.79 23.83
CA ASN A 110 -6.77 18.83 22.88
C ASN A 110 -6.94 17.49 22.17
N ARG A 111 -8.15 17.26 21.67
CA ARG A 111 -8.42 16.19 20.71
C ARG A 111 -7.58 16.37 19.45
N ALA A 112 -7.09 15.27 18.90
CA ALA A 112 -6.41 15.24 17.62
C ALA A 112 -7.11 14.24 16.70
N CYS A 113 -7.37 14.66 15.47
CA CYS A 113 -8.03 13.85 14.45
C CYS A 113 -7.00 13.30 13.45
N ARG A 114 -7.35 12.19 12.81
CA ARG A 114 -6.62 11.65 11.66
C ARG A 114 -7.59 11.08 10.65
N CYS A 115 -7.17 10.98 9.39
CA CYS A 115 -7.93 10.25 8.38
C CYS A 115 -8.04 8.76 8.74
N ARG A 116 -9.22 8.19 8.49
CA ARG A 116 -9.48 6.75 8.63
C ARG A 116 -8.59 5.94 7.68
N THR A 117 -8.48 4.64 7.96
CA THR A 117 -7.82 3.68 7.06
C THR A 117 -8.37 3.78 5.65
N GLY A 118 -7.49 3.81 4.65
CA GLY A 118 -7.83 4.01 3.24
C GLY A 118 -7.90 5.48 2.81
N PHE A 119 -7.63 6.43 3.71
CA PHE A 119 -7.62 7.87 3.41
C PHE A 119 -6.33 8.55 3.88
N PHE A 120 -5.99 9.67 3.24
CA PHE A 120 -4.88 10.53 3.62
C PHE A 120 -5.29 12.01 3.66
N ALA A 121 -4.64 12.78 4.53
CA ALA A 121 -4.87 14.20 4.67
C ALA A 121 -4.25 14.98 3.50
N HIS A 122 -5.07 15.77 2.81
CA HIS A 122 -4.63 16.67 1.75
C HIS A 122 -5.51 17.92 1.74
N ALA A 123 -4.89 19.10 1.81
CA ALA A 123 -5.57 20.40 1.77
C ALA A 123 -6.75 20.55 2.77
N GLY A 124 -6.65 19.94 3.95
CA GLY A 124 -7.69 19.99 4.98
C GLY A 124 -8.81 18.95 4.83
N PHE A 125 -8.69 18.02 3.89
CA PHE A 125 -9.66 16.94 3.65
C PHE A 125 -9.00 15.56 3.73
N CYS A 126 -9.81 14.53 4.00
CA CYS A 126 -9.40 13.13 3.89
C CYS A 126 -9.78 12.54 2.52
N LEU A 127 -8.79 12.44 1.64
CA LEU A 127 -8.92 11.88 0.30
C LEU A 127 -8.61 10.38 0.31
N GLU A 128 -9.28 9.61 -0.54
CA GLU A 128 -9.06 8.17 -0.63
C GLU A 128 -7.66 7.87 -1.22
N HIS A 129 -7.02 6.82 -0.73
CA HIS A 129 -5.75 6.35 -1.27
C HIS A 129 -5.91 5.91 -2.72
N ALA A 130 -4.98 6.34 -3.57
CA ALA A 130 -4.98 5.93 -4.97
C ALA A 130 -4.65 4.42 -5.10
N SER A 131 -5.36 3.75 -6.01
CA SER A 131 -4.98 2.40 -6.43
C SER A 131 -3.93 2.47 -7.53
N CYS A 132 -2.88 1.66 -7.40
CA CYS A 132 -1.91 1.45 -8.46
C CYS A 132 -2.57 0.69 -9.60
N PRO A 133 -2.52 1.20 -10.85
CA PRO A 133 -3.14 0.54 -11.99
C PRO A 133 -2.38 -0.73 -12.40
N PRO A 134 -2.99 -1.64 -13.19
CA PRO A 134 -2.29 -2.78 -13.77
C PRO A 134 -1.03 -2.32 -14.53
N GLY A 135 0.09 -3.01 -14.33
CA GLY A 135 1.40 -2.53 -14.79
C GLY A 135 2.23 -1.82 -13.72
N ALA A 136 1.62 -1.40 -12.61
CA ALA A 136 2.27 -0.73 -11.50
C ALA A 136 1.89 -1.40 -10.16
N GLY A 137 2.84 -1.42 -9.23
CA GLY A 137 2.64 -1.94 -7.88
C GLY A 137 2.93 -0.88 -6.83
N VAL A 138 2.45 -1.13 -5.61
CA VAL A 138 2.70 -0.29 -4.45
C VAL A 138 4.16 -0.39 -4.03
N ILE A 139 4.85 0.75 -3.96
CA ILE A 139 6.20 0.83 -3.36
C ILE A 139 6.16 1.37 -1.93
N ALA A 140 5.15 2.19 -1.61
CA ALA A 140 4.87 2.64 -0.26
C ALA A 140 3.34 2.67 -0.05
N PRO A 141 2.82 1.94 0.95
CA PRO A 141 1.39 1.96 1.24
C PRO A 141 0.96 3.35 1.72
N GLY A 142 -0.29 3.72 1.41
CA GLY A 142 -0.87 4.96 1.90
C GLY A 142 -0.91 5.01 3.43
N THR A 143 -0.67 6.20 3.98
CA THR A 143 -0.77 6.50 5.42
C THR A 143 -1.83 7.58 5.66
N PRO A 144 -2.22 7.87 6.91
CA PRO A 144 -3.16 8.96 7.20
C PRO A 144 -2.69 10.35 6.73
N SER A 145 -1.41 10.53 6.40
CA SER A 145 -0.83 11.79 5.94
C SER A 145 -0.23 11.74 4.53
N GLN A 146 -0.14 10.57 3.90
CA GLN A 146 0.46 10.41 2.58
C GLN A 146 -0.34 9.44 1.71
N ASN A 147 -0.46 9.76 0.43
CA ASN A 147 -1.10 8.88 -0.54
C ASN A 147 -0.23 7.63 -0.83
N THR A 148 -0.86 6.57 -1.34
CA THR A 148 -0.17 5.40 -1.88
C THR A 148 0.78 5.82 -2.99
N GLN A 149 2.01 5.31 -2.94
CA GLN A 149 3.01 5.53 -3.97
C GLN A 149 3.12 4.28 -4.86
N CYS A 150 3.01 4.51 -6.17
CA CYS A 150 3.02 3.46 -7.19
C CYS A 150 4.25 3.60 -8.08
N GLN A 151 4.79 2.47 -8.54
CA GLN A 151 5.85 2.43 -9.53
C GLN A 151 5.54 1.39 -10.62
N PRO A 152 5.93 1.63 -11.89
CA PRO A 152 5.90 0.59 -12.91
C PRO A 152 6.65 -0.67 -12.47
N CYS A 153 6.06 -1.84 -12.75
CA CYS A 153 6.68 -3.10 -12.37
C CYS A 153 8.01 -3.31 -13.11
N PRO A 154 9.10 -3.60 -12.38
CA PRO A 154 10.40 -3.89 -12.99
C PRO A 154 10.35 -5.17 -13.84
N PRO A 155 11.31 -5.36 -14.77
CA PRO A 155 11.41 -6.59 -15.55
C PRO A 155 11.39 -7.84 -14.67
N GLY A 156 10.64 -8.87 -15.09
CA GLY A 156 10.44 -10.09 -14.32
C GLY A 156 9.33 -10.04 -13.27
N THR A 157 8.57 -8.93 -13.18
CA THR A 157 7.43 -8.79 -12.27
C THR A 157 6.20 -8.19 -12.95
N PHE A 158 5.03 -8.34 -12.34
CA PHE A 158 3.75 -7.83 -12.85
C PHE A 158 2.76 -7.43 -11.76
N SER A 159 1.76 -6.64 -12.14
CA SER A 159 0.56 -6.35 -11.36
C SER A 159 -0.65 -6.37 -12.29
N ALA A 160 -1.61 -7.27 -12.03
CA ALA A 160 -2.74 -7.52 -12.94
C ALA A 160 -4.00 -6.70 -12.61
N SER A 161 -4.13 -6.25 -11.37
CA SER A 161 -5.31 -5.59 -10.81
C SER A 161 -4.98 -4.19 -10.33
N SER A 162 -6.01 -3.34 -10.28
CA SER A 162 -5.90 -2.06 -9.58
C SER A 162 -5.91 -2.31 -8.07
N SER A 163 -4.85 -1.95 -7.36
CA SER A 163 -4.74 -2.15 -5.91
C SER A 163 -3.99 -1.03 -5.22
N SER A 164 -4.45 -0.61 -4.04
CA SER A 164 -3.78 0.38 -3.19
C SER A 164 -2.80 -0.26 -2.18
N SER A 165 -2.70 -1.59 -2.14
CA SER A 165 -1.88 -2.33 -1.16
C SER A 165 -0.94 -3.38 -1.77
N GLU A 166 -1.18 -3.87 -2.99
CA GLU A 166 -0.39 -4.96 -3.59
C GLU A 166 0.89 -4.46 -4.27
N GLN A 167 2.00 -5.16 -4.00
CA GLN A 167 3.28 -4.99 -4.71
C GLN A 167 3.26 -5.78 -6.04
N CYS A 168 4.19 -5.44 -6.95
CA CYS A 168 4.43 -6.26 -8.14
C CYS A 168 4.88 -7.67 -7.74
N GLN A 169 4.26 -8.68 -8.36
CA GLN A 169 4.54 -10.09 -8.13
C GLN A 169 5.56 -10.61 -9.15
N PRO A 170 6.47 -11.52 -8.77
CA PRO A 170 7.38 -12.12 -9.73
C PRO A 170 6.64 -12.96 -10.78
N HIS A 171 7.15 -12.94 -12.00
CA HIS A 171 6.65 -13.82 -13.05
C HIS A 171 6.90 -15.29 -12.72
N ARG A 172 5.95 -16.12 -13.07
CA ARG A 172 6.07 -17.58 -12.97
C ARG A 172 7.15 -18.11 -13.90
N ASN A 173 7.86 -19.13 -13.41
CA ASN A 173 8.82 -19.88 -14.20
C ASN A 173 8.18 -21.17 -14.75
N CYS A 174 7.93 -21.23 -16.07
CA CYS A 174 7.28 -22.39 -16.69
C CYS A 174 8.14 -23.66 -16.65
N THR A 175 9.48 -23.54 -16.79
CA THR A 175 10.36 -24.72 -16.81
C THR A 175 10.42 -25.39 -15.44
N ALA A 176 10.34 -24.62 -14.36
CA ALA A 176 10.23 -25.12 -13.00
C ALA A 176 8.93 -25.93 -12.75
N LEU A 177 7.92 -25.77 -13.60
CA LEU A 177 6.66 -26.52 -13.56
C LEU A 177 6.60 -27.68 -14.57
N GLY A 178 7.67 -27.91 -15.35
CA GLY A 178 7.66 -28.89 -16.44
C GLY A 178 6.75 -28.50 -17.62
N LEU A 179 6.45 -27.20 -17.78
CA LEU A 179 5.57 -26.68 -18.82
C LEU A 179 6.35 -25.84 -19.85
N ALA A 180 5.80 -25.71 -21.05
CA ALA A 180 6.34 -24.82 -22.07
C ALA A 180 5.89 -23.37 -21.84
N LEU A 181 6.78 -22.41 -22.15
CA LEU A 181 6.45 -20.99 -22.13
C LEU A 181 5.46 -20.68 -23.25
N ASN A 182 4.19 -20.37 -22.93
CA ASN A 182 3.20 -19.97 -23.92
C ASN A 182 3.34 -18.48 -24.27
N VAL A 183 3.19 -17.62 -23.26
CA VAL A 183 3.28 -16.17 -23.41
C VAL A 183 4.24 -15.60 -22.36
N PRO A 184 5.28 -14.84 -22.77
CA PRO A 184 6.10 -14.09 -21.83
C PRO A 184 5.25 -13.16 -20.96
N GLY A 185 5.58 -13.06 -19.67
CA GLY A 185 4.95 -12.10 -18.76
C GLY A 185 5.21 -10.66 -19.19
N SER A 186 4.29 -9.76 -18.85
CA SER A 186 4.46 -8.31 -19.00
C SER A 186 4.37 -7.62 -17.65
N SER A 187 4.49 -6.29 -17.59
CA SER A 187 4.22 -5.56 -16.35
C SER A 187 2.77 -5.71 -15.86
N SER A 188 1.84 -6.08 -16.74
CA SER A 188 0.40 -6.14 -16.43
C SER A 188 -0.21 -7.55 -16.37
N HIS A 189 0.55 -8.60 -16.69
CA HIS A 189 0.09 -9.99 -16.60
C HIS A 189 1.24 -10.96 -16.37
N ASP A 190 0.96 -12.06 -15.68
CA ASP A 190 1.93 -13.13 -15.40
C ASP A 190 2.39 -13.83 -16.68
N THR A 191 3.53 -14.51 -16.62
CA THR A 191 3.90 -15.49 -17.64
C THR A 191 2.84 -16.58 -17.73
N LEU A 192 2.38 -16.86 -18.95
CA LEU A 192 1.41 -17.93 -19.22
C LEU A 192 2.17 -19.15 -19.73
N CYS A 193 1.98 -20.27 -19.04
CA CYS A 193 2.56 -21.56 -19.38
C CYS A 193 1.51 -22.46 -20.02
N THR A 194 1.94 -23.48 -20.77
CA THR A 194 1.03 -24.50 -21.30
C THR A 194 1.71 -25.86 -21.41
N SER A 195 0.93 -26.94 -21.34
CA SER A 195 1.35 -28.28 -21.74
C SER A 195 0.95 -28.62 -23.19
N CYS A 196 0.28 -27.72 -23.89
CA CYS A 196 -0.11 -27.93 -25.29
C CYS A 196 1.13 -28.03 -26.20
N THR A 197 1.25 -29.15 -26.89
CA THR A 197 2.26 -29.40 -27.93
C THR A 197 1.71 -29.27 -29.36
N GLY A 198 0.40 -29.01 -29.51
CA GLY A 198 -0.32 -28.88 -30.77
C GLY A 198 -1.71 -29.52 -30.69
N PHE A 199 -2.64 -29.12 -31.56
CA PHE A 199 -3.94 -29.79 -31.62
C PHE A 199 -3.78 -31.25 -32.08
N PRO A 200 -4.35 -32.24 -31.36
CA PRO A 200 -4.34 -33.62 -31.83
C PRO A 200 -5.16 -33.75 -33.12
N LEU A 201 -4.67 -34.53 -34.09
CA LEU A 201 -5.41 -34.85 -35.34
C LEU A 201 -6.76 -35.54 -35.09
N SER A 202 -6.97 -36.12 -33.90
CA SER A 202 -8.15 -36.93 -33.55
C SER A 202 -8.98 -36.31 -32.43
N THR A 203 -10.27 -36.10 -32.70
CA THR A 203 -11.18 -35.13 -32.05
C THR A 203 -11.75 -35.51 -30.67
N ARG A 204 -11.16 -36.42 -29.89
CA ARG A 204 -11.73 -36.84 -28.58
C ARG A 204 -10.68 -37.14 -27.50
N VAL A 205 -9.74 -36.23 -27.27
CA VAL A 205 -8.79 -36.35 -26.15
C VAL A 205 -8.95 -35.15 -25.21
N PRO A 206 -8.90 -35.35 -23.87
CA PRO A 206 -8.85 -34.28 -22.86
C PRO A 206 -7.68 -33.26 -22.98
N GLY A 207 -6.94 -33.24 -24.09
CA GLY A 207 -5.89 -32.26 -24.40
C GLY A 207 -6.35 -31.12 -25.32
N ALA A 208 -7.52 -31.24 -25.95
CA ALA A 208 -8.05 -30.17 -26.82
C ALA A 208 -8.27 -28.87 -26.04
N GLU A 209 -8.89 -28.96 -24.85
CA GLU A 209 -9.19 -27.79 -24.01
C GLU A 209 -7.93 -27.00 -23.61
N GLU A 210 -6.83 -27.70 -23.34
CA GLU A 210 -5.58 -27.06 -22.95
C GLU A 210 -4.93 -26.33 -24.12
N CYS A 211 -4.97 -26.92 -25.32
CA CYS A 211 -4.53 -26.23 -26.53
C CYS A 211 -5.44 -25.06 -26.90
N GLU A 212 -6.74 -25.18 -26.72
CA GLU A 212 -7.69 -24.09 -26.95
C GLU A 212 -7.42 -22.92 -25.99
N ARG A 213 -7.23 -23.20 -24.69
CA ARG A 213 -6.82 -22.20 -23.69
C ARG A 213 -5.49 -21.55 -24.07
N ALA A 214 -4.51 -22.35 -24.48
CA ALA A 214 -3.20 -21.86 -24.89
C ALA A 214 -3.28 -20.93 -26.11
N VAL A 215 -4.11 -21.25 -27.11
CA VAL A 215 -4.35 -20.40 -28.28
C VAL A 215 -5.02 -19.08 -27.90
N ILE A 216 -6.03 -19.13 -27.02
CA ILE A 216 -6.70 -17.91 -26.52
C ILE A 216 -5.67 -16.99 -25.85
N ASP A 217 -4.93 -17.55 -24.90
CA ASP A 217 -3.94 -16.80 -24.13
C ASP A 217 -2.85 -16.23 -25.05
N PHE A 218 -2.37 -17.04 -26.00
CA PHE A 218 -1.39 -16.60 -26.99
C PHE A 218 -1.89 -15.40 -27.79
N VAL A 219 -3.11 -15.47 -28.34
CA VAL A 219 -3.66 -14.37 -29.15
C VAL A 219 -3.98 -13.14 -28.31
N ALA A 220 -4.58 -13.33 -27.13
CA ALA A 220 -5.06 -12.23 -26.30
C ALA A 220 -3.91 -11.36 -25.78
N PHE A 221 -2.75 -11.96 -25.48
CA PHE A 221 -1.63 -11.28 -24.82
C PHE A 221 -0.44 -10.96 -25.74
N GLN A 222 -0.61 -11.05 -27.06
CA GLN A 222 0.43 -10.64 -28.01
C GLN A 222 0.82 -9.17 -27.88
N ASP A 223 2.07 -8.89 -28.29
CA ASP A 223 2.57 -7.53 -28.42
C ASP A 223 2.09 -6.81 -29.68
N ILE A 224 0.84 -6.34 -29.61
CA ILE A 224 0.17 -5.61 -30.69
C ILE A 224 -0.37 -4.27 -30.20
N SER A 225 -0.45 -3.30 -31.12
CA SER A 225 -0.95 -1.95 -30.78
C SER A 225 -2.42 -1.98 -30.37
N ILE A 226 -2.82 -1.01 -29.53
CA ILE A 226 -4.21 -0.84 -29.06
C ILE A 226 -5.21 -0.83 -30.23
N LYS A 227 -4.90 -0.12 -31.33
CA LYS A 227 -5.73 -0.09 -32.54
C LYS A 227 -5.90 -1.49 -33.18
N ARG A 228 -4.89 -2.36 -33.11
CA ARG A 228 -4.97 -3.74 -33.62
C ARG A 228 -5.78 -4.63 -32.68
N LEU A 229 -5.63 -4.49 -31.36
CA LEU A 229 -6.48 -5.18 -30.38
C LEU A 229 -7.95 -4.85 -30.58
N GLN A 230 -8.27 -3.56 -30.74
CA GLN A 230 -9.63 -3.09 -31.00
C GLN A 230 -10.19 -3.68 -32.31
N ARG A 231 -9.44 -3.63 -33.42
CA ARG A 231 -9.88 -4.24 -34.70
C ARG A 231 -10.14 -5.74 -34.58
N LEU A 232 -9.31 -6.47 -33.83
CA LEU A 232 -9.51 -7.90 -33.60
C LEU A 232 -10.76 -8.18 -32.76
N LEU A 233 -10.97 -7.40 -31.69
CA LEU A 233 -12.20 -7.45 -30.90
C LEU A 233 -13.44 -7.21 -31.77
N GLN A 234 -13.42 -6.17 -32.60
CA GLN A 234 -14.50 -5.86 -33.53
C GLN A 234 -14.78 -7.00 -34.52
N ALA A 235 -13.75 -7.70 -34.99
CA ALA A 235 -13.90 -8.86 -35.86
C ALA A 235 -14.48 -10.11 -35.16
N LEU A 236 -14.49 -10.14 -33.82
CA LEU A 236 -15.02 -11.23 -32.98
C LEU A 236 -16.41 -10.89 -32.37
N GLU A 237 -16.82 -9.63 -32.41
CA GLU A 237 -18.09 -9.12 -31.90
C GLU A 237 -19.16 -9.10 -33.02
N ALA A 238 -20.42 -9.33 -32.67
CA ALA A 238 -21.54 -9.16 -33.60
C ALA A 238 -21.82 -7.64 -33.80
N PRO A 239 -22.34 -7.20 -34.96
CA PRO A 239 -22.42 -5.79 -35.32
C PRO A 239 -23.29 -4.88 -34.42
N GLU A 240 -24.08 -5.41 -33.49
CA GLU A 240 -25.08 -4.63 -32.73
C GLU A 240 -24.59 -3.99 -31.41
N GLY A 241 -23.29 -4.01 -31.12
CA GLY A 241 -22.77 -3.67 -29.77
C GLY A 241 -22.01 -2.36 -29.57
N TRP A 242 -21.93 -1.45 -30.54
CA TRP A 242 -21.06 -0.25 -30.39
C TRP A 242 -21.72 0.89 -29.62
N GLY A 243 -21.46 0.92 -28.32
CA GLY A 243 -21.22 2.16 -27.60
C GLY A 243 -19.74 2.56 -27.68
N PRO A 244 -19.38 3.85 -27.50
CA PRO A 244 -17.98 4.26 -27.38
C PRO A 244 -17.32 3.46 -26.24
N THR A 245 -16.35 2.62 -26.57
CA THR A 245 -15.52 2.00 -25.54
C THR A 245 -14.83 3.12 -24.76
N PRO A 246 -14.87 3.13 -23.41
CA PRO A 246 -14.01 4.00 -22.62
C PRO A 246 -12.56 3.88 -23.11
N ARG A 247 -11.72 4.89 -22.86
CA ARG A 247 -10.25 4.77 -23.07
C ARG A 247 -9.72 3.65 -22.16
N ALA A 248 -9.85 2.41 -22.61
CA ALA A 248 -9.37 1.22 -21.94
C ALA A 248 -7.88 1.12 -22.25
N GLY A 249 -7.07 0.99 -21.20
CA GLY A 249 -5.67 0.65 -21.34
C GLY A 249 -5.48 -0.70 -22.04
N ARG A 250 -4.27 -0.97 -22.51
CA ARG A 250 -3.91 -2.22 -23.18
C ARG A 250 -4.32 -3.47 -22.37
N ALA A 251 -4.03 -3.51 -21.08
CA ALA A 251 -4.36 -4.64 -20.20
C ALA A 251 -5.87 -4.96 -20.19
N ALA A 252 -6.71 -3.92 -20.09
CA ALA A 252 -8.17 -4.07 -20.12
C ALA A 252 -8.66 -4.62 -21.48
N LEU A 253 -8.08 -4.17 -22.59
CA LEU A 253 -8.40 -4.69 -23.93
C LEU A 253 -7.96 -6.14 -24.11
N GLN A 254 -6.77 -6.51 -23.63
CA GLN A 254 -6.28 -7.89 -23.68
C GLN A 254 -7.18 -8.82 -22.85
N LEU A 255 -7.61 -8.39 -21.65
CA LEU A 255 -8.53 -9.17 -20.82
C LEU A 255 -9.92 -9.30 -21.47
N LYS A 256 -10.44 -8.22 -22.08
CA LYS A 256 -11.69 -8.25 -22.84
C LYS A 256 -11.60 -9.24 -24.00
N LEU A 257 -10.49 -9.23 -24.74
CA LEU A 257 -10.24 -10.14 -25.86
C LEU A 257 -10.16 -11.59 -25.39
N ARG A 258 -9.41 -11.86 -24.32
CA ARG A 258 -9.32 -13.18 -23.69
C ARG A 258 -10.72 -13.70 -23.35
N ARG A 259 -11.49 -12.92 -22.59
CA ARG A 259 -12.86 -13.27 -22.19
C ARG A 259 -13.74 -13.57 -23.40
N ARG A 260 -13.71 -12.71 -24.43
CA ARG A 260 -14.51 -12.91 -25.63
C ARG A 260 -14.17 -14.21 -26.35
N LEU A 261 -12.87 -14.51 -26.51
CA LEU A 261 -12.42 -15.76 -27.12
C LEU A 261 -12.83 -16.99 -26.28
N THR A 262 -12.76 -16.90 -24.95
CA THR A 262 -13.25 -17.95 -24.05
C THR A 262 -14.76 -18.18 -24.17
N GLU A 263 -15.57 -17.11 -24.28
CA GLU A 263 -17.02 -17.22 -24.50
C GLU A 263 -17.35 -17.88 -25.85
N LEU A 264 -16.56 -17.63 -26.90
CA LEU A 264 -16.74 -18.28 -28.20
C LEU A 264 -16.42 -19.78 -28.18
N LEU A 265 -15.61 -20.22 -27.21
CA LEU A 265 -15.16 -21.59 -27.02
C LEU A 265 -16.29 -22.46 -26.43
N GLY A 266 -17.01 -21.95 -25.42
CA GLY A 266 -18.14 -22.66 -24.80
C GLY A 266 -19.39 -22.83 -25.70
N ALA A 267 -19.37 -22.27 -26.90
CA ALA A 267 -20.53 -22.30 -27.81
C ALA A 267 -20.63 -23.57 -28.67
N GLN A 268 -19.52 -24.15 -29.16
CA GLN A 268 -19.49 -25.39 -29.97
C GLN A 268 -18.09 -26.04 -30.02
N ASP A 269 -18.04 -27.37 -29.86
CA ASP A 269 -16.84 -28.21 -29.90
C ASP A 269 -16.00 -27.97 -31.18
N GLY A 270 -14.79 -27.44 -31.04
CA GLY A 270 -13.77 -27.42 -32.10
C GLY A 270 -13.84 -26.30 -33.15
N ALA A 271 -14.80 -25.37 -33.07
CA ALA A 271 -14.91 -24.26 -34.02
C ALA A 271 -14.00 -23.06 -33.71
N LEU A 272 -13.32 -23.03 -32.55
CA LEU A 272 -12.51 -21.90 -32.10
C LEU A 272 -11.48 -21.49 -33.14
N LEU A 273 -10.67 -22.45 -33.59
CA LEU A 273 -9.53 -22.18 -34.46
C LEU A 273 -9.97 -21.64 -35.82
N VAL A 274 -11.04 -22.21 -36.40
CA VAL A 274 -11.61 -21.74 -37.66
C VAL A 274 -12.11 -20.30 -37.54
N ARG A 275 -12.90 -20.00 -36.50
CA ARG A 275 -13.46 -18.66 -36.26
C ARG A 275 -12.36 -17.64 -35.95
N LEU A 276 -11.37 -18.03 -35.17
CA LEU A 276 -10.22 -17.20 -34.84
C LEU A 276 -9.41 -16.86 -36.09
N LEU A 277 -9.07 -17.83 -36.92
CA LEU A 277 -8.32 -17.60 -38.16
C LEU A 277 -9.11 -16.69 -39.11
N GLN A 278 -10.44 -16.85 -39.20
CA GLN A 278 -11.30 -15.95 -39.96
C GLN A 278 -11.28 -14.52 -39.40
N ALA A 279 -11.41 -14.35 -38.09
CA ALA A 279 -11.36 -13.05 -37.43
C ALA A 279 -10.00 -12.36 -37.63
N LEU A 280 -8.88 -13.10 -37.59
CA LEU A 280 -7.54 -12.58 -37.87
C LEU A 280 -7.40 -12.06 -39.31
N ARG A 281 -8.03 -12.73 -40.30
CA ARG A 281 -8.07 -12.25 -41.68
C ARG A 281 -8.88 -10.97 -41.82
N VAL A 282 -10.08 -10.92 -41.22
CA VAL A 282 -10.94 -9.72 -41.21
C VAL A 282 -10.23 -8.54 -40.55
N ALA A 283 -9.55 -8.78 -39.43
CA ALA A 283 -8.74 -7.78 -38.73
C ALA A 283 -7.44 -7.39 -39.46
N ARG A 284 -7.11 -8.04 -40.59
CA ARG A 284 -5.90 -7.87 -41.40
C ARG A 284 -4.62 -8.10 -40.59
N MET A 285 -4.52 -9.27 -39.95
CA MET A 285 -3.40 -9.66 -39.09
C MET A 285 -2.67 -10.92 -39.58
N PRO A 286 -2.09 -10.93 -40.80
CA PRO A 286 -1.48 -12.14 -41.38
C PRO A 286 -0.25 -12.63 -40.62
N GLY A 287 0.49 -11.74 -39.95
CA GLY A 287 1.61 -12.15 -39.10
C GLY A 287 1.16 -12.98 -37.90
N LEU A 288 0.08 -12.56 -37.23
CA LEU A 288 -0.46 -13.31 -36.10
C LEU A 288 -1.13 -14.61 -36.54
N GLU A 289 -1.81 -14.62 -37.69
CA GLU A 289 -2.34 -15.85 -38.27
C GLU A 289 -1.24 -16.89 -38.51
N ARG A 290 -0.10 -16.48 -39.09
CA ARG A 290 1.05 -17.38 -39.29
C ARG A 290 1.59 -17.92 -37.98
N SER A 291 1.83 -17.06 -36.98
CA SER A 291 2.32 -17.50 -35.67
C SER A 291 1.39 -18.48 -34.96
N VAL A 292 0.06 -18.32 -35.08
CA VAL A 292 -0.91 -19.28 -34.54
C VAL A 292 -0.79 -20.63 -35.24
N ARG A 293 -0.67 -20.64 -36.57
CA ARG A 293 -0.54 -21.89 -37.34
C ARG A 293 0.76 -22.62 -37.02
N GLU A 294 1.89 -21.94 -37.11
CA GLU A 294 3.22 -22.52 -36.85
C GLU A 294 3.32 -23.14 -35.44
N ARG A 295 2.66 -22.51 -34.47
CA ARG A 295 2.78 -22.91 -33.06
C ARG A 295 1.80 -23.99 -32.62
N PHE A 296 0.57 -23.97 -33.11
CA PHE A 296 -0.50 -24.86 -32.62
C PHE A 296 -0.98 -25.88 -33.66
N LEU A 297 -0.64 -25.69 -34.93
CA LEU A 297 -0.96 -26.57 -36.05
C LEU A 297 0.32 -26.99 -36.78
N PRO A 298 1.22 -27.76 -36.15
CA PRO A 298 2.42 -28.23 -36.83
C PRO A 298 2.04 -29.03 -38.08
N VAL A 299 2.65 -28.70 -39.22
CA VAL A 299 2.61 -29.53 -40.41
C VAL A 299 3.59 -30.67 -40.15
N HIS A 300 3.08 -31.89 -40.00
CA HIS A 300 3.93 -33.09 -40.00
C HIS A 300 4.19 -33.53 -41.44
#